data_AF-A0A3D0PTY5-F1
#
_entry.id   AF-A0A3D0PTY5-F1
#
_cell.length_a   1.000
_cell.length_b   1.000
_cell.length_c   1.000
_cell.angle_alpha   90.00
_cell.angle_beta   90.00
_cell.angle_gamma   90.00
#
_symmetry.space_group_name_H-M   'P 1'
#
loop_
_entity.id
_entity.type
_entity.pdbx_description
1 polymer ?
#
loop_
_entity_poly.entity_id
_entity_poly.type
_entity_poly.pdbx_seq_one_letter_code
_entity_poly.pdbx_strand_id
1 'polypeptide(L)'
;WFVLYRTKWGLRIRSVGEHPAAADTLGINVNRTRYGCVITSGILAGLGGASMTLAVIQQFTPTAISGQGFIALAAVIFGKWTPQGAYGACLLFGFAQALSVFPGLAHTSIPPEILAMMPYILTIVVLILFVGRSVAPKSDGLPYEKGVR
;
A
#
# COMPACT_ATOMS: atom_id res chain seq x y z
N TRP A 1 6.47 4.61 10.94
CA TRP A 1 6.03 5.51 12.03
C TRP A 1 7.09 6.56 12.37
N PHE A 2 8.28 6.16 12.83
CA PHE A 2 9.32 7.08 13.29
C PHE A 2 9.70 8.16 12.25
N VAL A 3 9.96 7.75 11.01
CA VAL A 3 10.33 8.68 9.93
C VAL A 3 9.22 9.68 9.63
N LEU A 4 7.95 9.26 9.59
CA LEU A 4 6.83 10.12 9.18
C LEU A 4 6.32 11.06 10.29
N TYR A 5 6.38 10.65 11.56
CA TYR A 5 5.77 11.41 12.67
C TYR A 5 6.78 12.04 13.64
N ARG A 6 8.02 11.54 13.71
CA ARG A 6 9.03 12.05 14.65
C ARG A 6 10.11 12.91 13.99
N THR A 7 10.20 12.95 12.66
CA THR A 7 11.26 13.71 11.96
C THR A 7 10.74 14.96 11.26
N LYS A 8 11.62 15.96 11.12
CA LYS A 8 11.35 17.18 10.33
C LYS A 8 10.99 16.85 8.88
N TRP A 9 11.56 15.77 8.33
CA TRP A 9 11.26 15.29 6.98
C TRP A 9 9.83 14.78 6.84
N GLY A 10 9.35 13.99 7.80
CA GLY A 10 7.97 13.49 7.80
C GLY A 10 6.92 14.60 7.85
N LEU A 11 7.19 15.66 8.61
CA LEU A 11 6.31 16.82 8.70
C LEU A 11 6.24 17.58 7.38
N ARG A 12 7.37 17.72 6.66
CA ARG A 12 7.43 18.31 5.31
C ARG A 12 6.69 17.49 4.26
N ILE A 13 6.78 16.16 4.32
CA ILE A 13 6.07 15.27 3.39
C ILE A 13 4.55 15.40 3.58
N ARG A 14 4.07 15.40 4.84
CA ARG A 14 2.64 15.57 5.14
C ARG A 14 2.12 16.94 4.77
N SER A 15 2.89 18.01 5.00
CA SER A 15 2.48 19.36 4.61
C SER A 15 2.36 19.50 3.09
N VAL A 16 3.28 18.88 2.34
CA VAL A 16 3.22 18.83 0.87
C VAL A 16 1.99 18.05 0.38
N GLY A 17 1.58 16.99 1.09
CA GLY A 17 0.41 16.18 0.74
C GLY A 17 -0.95 16.83 1.07
N GLU A 18 -1.01 17.69 2.08
CA GLU A 18 -2.25 18.42 2.44
C GLU A 18 -2.37 19.75 1.67
N HIS A 19 -1.34 20.59 1.72
CA HIS A 19 -1.36 21.95 1.16
C HIS A 19 0.00 22.29 0.52
N PRO A 20 0.24 21.91 -0.76
CA PRO A 20 1.54 22.11 -1.41
C PRO A 20 1.91 23.60 -1.58
N ALA A 21 0.94 24.47 -1.84
CA ALA A 21 1.17 25.92 -1.93
C ALA A 21 1.68 26.52 -0.60
N ALA A 22 1.11 26.10 0.53
CA ALA A 22 1.56 26.54 1.84
C ALA A 22 2.99 26.05 2.15
N ALA A 23 3.33 24.82 1.73
CA ALA A 23 4.67 24.29 1.90
C ALA A 23 5.74 25.08 1.09
N ASP A 24 5.42 25.53 -0.13
CA ASP A 24 6.35 26.33 -0.95
C ASP A 24 6.60 27.72 -0.36
N THR A 25 5.59 28.35 0.25
CA THR A 25 5.77 29.65 0.95
C THR A 25 6.74 29.58 2.13
N LEU A 26 6.89 28.39 2.74
CA LEU A 26 7.83 28.12 3.83
C LEU A 26 9.22 27.69 3.31
N GLY A 27 9.47 27.77 2.00
CA GLY A 27 10.75 27.44 1.36
C GLY A 27 10.99 25.94 1.15
N ILE A 28 9.95 25.10 1.25
CA ILE A 28 10.06 23.66 1.00
C ILE A 28 9.88 23.41 -0.50
N ASN A 29 10.89 22.84 -1.14
CA ASN A 29 10.80 22.47 -2.55
C ASN A 29 9.87 21.24 -2.75
N VAL A 30 8.59 21.52 -3.03
CA VAL A 30 7.52 20.54 -3.24
C VAL A 30 7.90 19.46 -4.25
N ASN A 31 8.45 19.87 -5.40
CA ASN A 31 8.81 18.94 -6.48
C ASN A 31 9.88 17.95 -6.02
N ARG A 32 10.96 18.42 -5.40
CA ARG A 32 12.02 17.53 -4.89
C ARG A 32 11.49 16.56 -3.84
N THR A 33 10.61 17.02 -2.96
CA THR A 33 10.00 16.14 -1.94
C THR A 33 9.09 15.09 -2.58
N ARG A 34 8.26 15.44 -3.57
CA ARG A 34 7.40 14.49 -4.31
C ARG A 34 8.24 13.45 -5.07
N TYR A 35 9.26 13.87 -5.82
CA TYR A 35 10.15 12.94 -6.53
C TYR A 35 10.88 11.99 -5.58
N GLY A 36 11.37 12.49 -4.44
CA GLY A 36 11.99 11.65 -3.41
C GLY A 36 11.03 10.58 -2.87
N CYS A 37 9.75 10.93 -2.66
CA CYS A 37 8.73 9.97 -2.22
C CYS A 37 8.44 8.91 -3.31
N VAL A 38 8.34 9.29 -4.58
CA VAL A 38 8.08 8.36 -5.69
C VAL A 38 9.25 7.39 -5.91
N ILE A 39 10.49 7.89 -5.86
CA ILE A 39 11.68 7.06 -6.03
C ILE A 39 11.78 6.04 -4.88
N THR A 40 11.57 6.50 -3.63
CA THR A 40 11.60 5.60 -2.47
C THR A 40 10.48 4.56 -2.50
N SER A 41 9.26 4.92 -2.94
CA SER A 41 8.19 3.93 -3.14
C SER A 41 8.52 2.93 -4.25
N GLY A 42 9.17 3.37 -5.32
CA GLY A 42 9.61 2.50 -6.41
C GLY A 42 10.65 1.47 -5.95
N ILE A 43 11.63 1.89 -5.14
CA ILE A 43 12.63 0.99 -4.55
C ILE A 43 11.94 -0.05 -3.65
N LEU A 44 11.01 0.36 -2.80
CA LEU A 44 10.26 -0.55 -1.94
C LEU A 44 9.38 -1.54 -2.72
N ALA A 45 8.71 -1.07 -3.77
CA ALA A 45 7.93 -1.92 -4.66
C ALA A 45 8.82 -2.94 -5.41
N GLY A 46 10.00 -2.52 -5.86
CA GLY A 46 11.00 -3.39 -6.48
C GLY A 46 11.48 -4.49 -5.53
N LEU A 47 11.76 -4.14 -4.26
CA LEU A 47 12.12 -5.13 -3.23
C LEU A 47 10.99 -6.14 -2.97
N GLY A 48 9.73 -5.69 -2.99
CA GLY A 48 8.56 -6.57 -2.88
C GLY A 48 8.39 -7.52 -4.08
N GLY A 49 8.64 -7.04 -5.30
CA GLY A 49 8.63 -7.90 -6.49
C GLY A 49 9.78 -8.92 -6.51
N ALA A 50 10.96 -8.50 -6.05
CA ALA A 50 12.12 -9.37 -5.93
C ALA A 50 11.88 -10.51 -4.93
N SER A 51 11.29 -10.21 -3.76
CA SER A 51 10.96 -11.25 -2.78
C SER A 51 9.92 -12.23 -3.31
N MET A 52 8.93 -11.77 -4.09
CA MET A 52 7.93 -12.65 -4.70
C MET A 52 8.54 -13.60 -5.73
N THR A 53 9.50 -13.13 -6.52
CA THR A 53 10.19 -13.95 -7.53
C THR A 53 11.15 -14.95 -6.89
N LEU A 54 11.84 -14.56 -5.82
CA LEU A 54 12.79 -15.46 -5.15
C LEU A 54 12.10 -16.50 -4.25
N ALA A 55 11.03 -16.12 -3.55
CA ALA A 55 10.42 -16.96 -2.52
C ALA A 55 9.18 -17.75 -3.00
N VAL A 56 8.44 -17.23 -3.98
CA VAL A 56 7.12 -17.79 -4.34
C VAL A 56 7.13 -18.39 -5.74
N ILE A 57 7.75 -17.71 -6.71
CA ILE A 57 7.64 -18.09 -8.11
C ILE A 57 9.04 -18.42 -8.64
N GLN A 58 9.42 -19.70 -8.58
CA GLN A 58 10.73 -20.20 -9.07
C GLN A 58 11.00 -19.89 -10.55
N GLN A 59 9.98 -19.46 -11.31
CA GLN A 59 10.08 -19.16 -12.73
C GLN A 59 9.36 -17.85 -13.09
N PHE A 60 10.11 -16.83 -13.50
CA PHE A 60 9.55 -15.52 -13.84
C PHE A 60 8.56 -15.64 -15.01
N THR A 61 7.30 -15.32 -14.74
CA THR A 61 6.22 -15.36 -15.72
C THR A 61 5.57 -13.97 -15.78
N PRO A 62 5.14 -13.45 -16.95
CA PRO A 62 4.50 -12.14 -17.04
C PRO A 62 3.25 -11.98 -16.16
N THR A 63 2.58 -13.10 -15.82
CA THR A 63 1.40 -13.15 -14.95
C THR A 63 1.72 -13.34 -13.48
N ALA A 64 3.00 -13.32 -13.09
CA ALA A 64 3.46 -13.53 -11.71
C ALA A 64 2.84 -12.54 -10.72
N ILE A 65 2.64 -11.29 -11.14
CA ILE A 65 1.98 -10.25 -10.34
C ILE A 65 0.63 -9.96 -10.98
N SER A 66 -0.39 -10.71 -10.57
CA SER A 66 -1.77 -10.52 -11.01
C SER A 66 -2.62 -10.00 -9.86
N GLY A 67 -3.01 -8.72 -9.91
CA GLY A 67 -3.95 -8.12 -8.95
C GLY A 67 -3.38 -7.64 -7.60
N GLN A 68 -2.14 -8.00 -7.25
CA GLN A 68 -1.52 -7.62 -5.96
C GLN A 68 -1.43 -6.09 -5.73
N GLY A 69 -1.28 -5.31 -6.81
CA GLY A 69 -1.30 -3.85 -6.73
C GLY A 69 -2.63 -3.28 -6.25
N PHE A 70 -3.77 -3.89 -6.62
CA PHE A 70 -5.08 -3.49 -6.13
C PHE A 70 -5.27 -3.81 -4.65
N ILE A 71 -4.72 -4.94 -4.19
CA ILE A 71 -4.72 -5.31 -2.78
C ILE A 71 -3.88 -4.31 -1.97
N ALA A 72 -2.72 -3.89 -2.50
CA ALA A 72 -1.90 -2.87 -1.86
C ALA A 72 -2.63 -1.52 -1.72
N LEU A 73 -3.35 -1.08 -2.76
CA LEU A 73 -4.22 0.11 -2.69
C LEU A 73 -5.30 -0.05 -1.62
N ALA A 74 -5.99 -1.19 -1.60
CA ALA A 74 -7.01 -1.48 -0.60
C ALA A 74 -6.43 -1.46 0.83
N ALA A 75 -5.25 -2.04 1.04
CA ALA A 75 -4.57 -2.05 2.33
C ALA A 75 -4.21 -0.64 2.84
N VAL A 76 -3.82 0.28 1.95
CA VAL A 76 -3.55 1.68 2.30
C VAL A 76 -4.84 2.40 2.71
N ILE A 77 -5.94 2.15 1.99
CA ILE A 77 -7.26 2.74 2.27
C ILE A 77 -7.76 2.25 3.63
N PHE A 78 -7.71 0.94 3.91
CA PHE A 78 -8.09 0.37 5.22
C PHE A 78 -7.15 0.77 6.34
N GLY A 79 -5.87 0.96 6.01
CA GLY A 79 -4.86 1.50 6.91
C GLY A 79 -5.03 2.99 7.25
N LYS A 80 -6.11 3.64 6.77
CA LYS A 80 -6.43 5.06 6.98
C LYS A 80 -5.29 5.99 6.60
N TRP A 81 -4.53 5.66 5.55
CA TRP A 81 -3.37 6.44 5.11
C TRP A 81 -2.28 6.62 6.18
N THR A 82 -2.29 5.79 7.23
CA THR A 82 -1.27 5.78 8.27
C THR A 82 -0.30 4.63 8.05
N PRO A 83 1.01 4.81 8.29
CA PRO A 83 2.00 3.75 8.09
C PRO A 83 1.80 2.54 9.02
N GLN A 84 1.25 2.74 10.21
CA GLN A 84 0.94 1.63 11.13
C GLN A 84 -0.30 0.86 10.67
N GLY A 85 -1.36 1.56 10.26
CA GLY A 85 -2.55 0.92 9.73
C GLY A 85 -2.27 0.17 8.43
N ALA A 86 -1.49 0.77 7.52
CA ALA A 86 -1.09 0.11 6.27
C ALA A 86 -0.23 -1.13 6.53
N TYR A 87 0.70 -1.09 7.48
CA TYR A 87 1.49 -2.26 7.87
C TYR A 87 0.60 -3.39 8.42
N GLY A 88 -0.32 -3.08 9.33
CA GLY A 88 -1.27 -4.06 9.87
C GLY A 88 -2.19 -4.63 8.80
N ALA A 89 -2.71 -3.80 7.90
CA ALA A 89 -3.53 -4.24 6.78
C ALA A 89 -2.73 -5.19 5.85
N CYS A 90 -1.51 -4.82 5.45
CA CYS A 90 -0.67 -5.68 4.61
C CYS A 90 -0.36 -7.03 5.26
N LEU A 91 -0.13 -7.07 6.58
CA LEU A 91 0.05 -8.33 7.31
C LEU A 91 -1.22 -9.20 7.29
N LEU A 92 -2.40 -8.60 7.47
CA LEU A 92 -3.68 -9.33 7.40
C LEU A 92 -3.93 -9.88 6.00
N PHE A 93 -3.70 -9.09 4.95
CA PHE A 93 -3.83 -9.54 3.56
C PHE A 93 -2.82 -10.64 3.22
N GLY A 94 -1.56 -10.51 3.67
CA GLY A 94 -0.55 -11.56 3.48
C GLY A 94 -0.92 -12.85 4.22
N PHE A 95 -1.44 -12.75 5.44
CA PHE A 95 -1.93 -13.90 6.20
C PHE A 95 -3.12 -14.58 5.51
N ALA A 96 -4.08 -13.79 5.01
CA ALA A 96 -5.22 -14.29 4.25
C ALA A 96 -4.79 -15.04 2.98
N GLN A 97 -3.80 -14.50 2.28
CA GLN A 97 -3.24 -15.12 1.10
C GLN A 97 -2.52 -16.43 1.45
N ALA A 98 -1.72 -16.46 2.52
CA ALA A 98 -1.10 -17.69 3.00
C ALA A 98 -2.12 -18.76 3.42
N LEU A 99 -3.23 -18.34 4.08
CA LEU A 99 -4.31 -19.24 4.49
C LEU A 99 -5.07 -19.83 3.31
N SER A 100 -5.13 -19.16 2.16
CA SER A 100 -5.70 -19.72 0.93
C SER A 100 -4.81 -20.79 0.28
N VAL A 101 -3.50 -20.71 0.51
CA VAL A 101 -2.51 -21.65 -0.07
C VAL A 101 -2.35 -22.90 0.81
N PHE A 102 -2.44 -22.75 2.13
CA PHE A 102 -2.20 -23.83 3.10
C PHE A 102 -3.09 -25.10 2.91
N PRO A 103 -4.41 -24.99 2.68
CA PRO A 103 -5.29 -26.14 2.52
C PRO A 103 -5.13 -26.83 1.16
N GLY A 104 -4.60 -26.12 0.17
CA GLY A 104 -4.29 -26.67 -1.16
C GLY A 104 -3.14 -27.68 -1.14
N LEU A 105 -2.22 -27.56 -0.16
CA LEU A 105 -1.16 -28.55 0.09
C LEU A 105 -1.63 -29.76 0.91
N ALA A 106 -2.75 -29.66 1.62
CA ALA A 106 -3.19 -30.67 2.60
C ALA A 106 -4.02 -31.83 2.00
N HIS A 107 -4.18 -31.90 0.67
CA HIS A 107 -4.98 -32.93 -0.02
C HIS A 107 -6.39 -33.17 0.60
N THR A 108 -7.03 -32.11 1.07
CA THR A 108 -8.42 -32.18 1.55
C THR A 108 -9.39 -32.14 0.36
N SER A 109 -10.50 -32.86 0.42
CA SER A 109 -11.51 -33.00 -0.65
C SER A 109 -12.31 -31.72 -0.96
N ILE A 110 -11.77 -30.55 -0.66
CA ILE A 110 -12.43 -29.25 -0.86
C ILE A 110 -12.17 -28.78 -2.29
N PRO A 111 -13.22 -28.44 -3.07
CA PRO A 111 -13.06 -27.89 -4.40
C PRO A 111 -12.15 -26.65 -4.42
N PRO A 112 -11.18 -26.56 -5.35
CA PRO A 112 -10.23 -25.46 -5.43
C PRO A 112 -10.90 -24.09 -5.63
N GLU A 113 -12.11 -24.04 -6.17
CA GLU A 113 -12.90 -22.82 -6.35
C GLU A 113 -13.27 -22.18 -5.00
N ILE A 114 -13.59 -22.99 -3.99
CA ILE A 114 -13.93 -22.51 -2.64
C ILE A 114 -12.67 -21.96 -1.96
N LEU A 115 -11.53 -22.59 -2.20
CA LEU A 115 -10.24 -22.14 -1.67
C LEU A 115 -9.79 -20.83 -2.31
N ALA A 116 -10.01 -20.67 -3.60
CA ALA A 116 -9.74 -19.43 -4.33
C ALA A 116 -10.63 -18.26 -3.89
N MET A 117 -11.81 -18.53 -3.31
CA MET A 117 -12.70 -17.51 -2.74
C MET A 117 -12.30 -17.02 -1.34
N MET A 118 -11.56 -17.82 -0.55
CA MET A 118 -11.16 -17.45 0.81
C MET A 118 -10.49 -16.07 0.96
N PRO A 119 -9.52 -15.66 0.13
CA PRO A 119 -8.90 -14.34 0.29
C PRO A 119 -9.93 -13.23 0.09
N TYR A 120 -10.87 -13.37 -0.85
CA TYR A 120 -11.94 -12.39 -1.10
C TYR A 120 -12.97 -12.34 0.03
N ILE A 121 -13.36 -13.48 0.60
CA ILE A 121 -14.27 -13.50 1.76
C ILE A 121 -13.62 -12.80 2.94
N LEU A 122 -12.32 -13.06 3.16
CA LEU A 122 -11.57 -12.41 4.22
C LEU A 122 -11.44 -10.89 3.96
N THR A 123 -11.22 -10.46 2.71
CA THR A 123 -11.21 -9.02 2.38
C THR A 123 -12.54 -8.35 2.73
N ILE A 124 -13.68 -9.00 2.43
CA ILE A 124 -15.02 -8.51 2.76
C ILE A 124 -15.22 -8.41 4.27
N VAL A 125 -14.80 -9.42 5.03
CA VAL A 125 -14.91 -9.43 6.51
C VAL A 125 -14.06 -8.30 7.12
N VAL A 126 -12.82 -8.13 6.65
CA VAL A 126 -11.93 -7.05 7.11
C VAL A 126 -12.52 -5.69 6.75
N LEU A 127 -13.08 -5.56 5.55
CA LEU A 127 -13.80 -4.37 5.11
C LEU A 127 -14.88 -3.98 6.12
N ILE A 128 -15.77 -4.93 6.44
CA ILE A 128 -16.92 -4.70 7.33
C ILE A 128 -16.46 -4.34 8.74
N LEU A 129 -15.45 -5.03 9.27
CA LEU A 129 -14.94 -4.80 10.63
C LEU A 129 -14.17 -3.49 10.77
N PHE A 130 -13.46 -3.06 9.73
CA PHE A 130 -12.60 -1.89 9.74
C PHE A 130 -13.14 -0.72 8.92
N VAL A 131 -14.46 -0.63 8.70
CA VAL A 131 -15.09 0.58 8.15
C VAL A 131 -14.87 1.74 9.13
N GLY A 132 -13.91 2.59 8.81
CA GLY A 132 -13.70 3.87 9.47
C GLY A 132 -13.49 4.97 8.43
N ARG A 133 -13.65 6.23 8.84
CA ARG A 133 -13.35 7.38 7.97
C ARG A 133 -11.89 7.30 7.52
N SER A 134 -11.67 7.04 6.23
CA SER A 134 -10.38 7.15 5.57
C SER A 134 -10.38 8.47 4.82
N VAL A 135 -9.64 9.45 5.34
CA VAL A 135 -9.49 10.76 4.68
C VAL A 135 -8.19 10.69 3.90
N ALA A 136 -8.31 10.64 2.57
CA ALA A 136 -7.16 10.72 1.68
C ALA A 136 -6.53 12.13 1.73
N PRO A 137 -5.22 12.26 1.49
CA PRO A 137 -4.57 13.56 1.42
C PRO A 137 -5.18 14.39 0.29
N LYS A 138 -5.50 15.66 0.58
CA LYS A 138 -6.27 16.54 -0.33
C LYS A 138 -5.59 16.81 -1.66
N SER A 139 -4.26 16.73 -1.73
CA SER A 139 -3.49 16.98 -2.96
C SER A 139 -3.05 15.72 -3.69
N ASP A 140 -3.62 14.56 -3.34
CA ASP A 140 -3.32 13.32 -4.03
C ASP A 140 -3.80 13.37 -5.49
N GLY A 141 -2.94 12.93 -6.41
CA GLY A 141 -3.21 12.97 -7.85
C GLY A 141 -3.25 14.36 -8.51
N LEU A 142 -3.16 15.46 -7.76
CA LEU A 142 -3.17 16.81 -8.33
C LEU A 142 -1.75 17.26 -8.75
N PRO A 143 -1.53 17.63 -10.03
CA PRO A 143 -0.26 18.18 -10.47
C PRO A 143 0.02 19.51 -9.75
N TYR A 144 1.25 19.69 -9.28
CA TYR A 144 1.66 20.94 -8.65
C TYR A 144 2.24 21.88 -9.69
N GLU A 145 1.54 22.99 -9.94
CA GLU A 145 2.05 24.09 -10.75
C GLU A 145 2.58 25.20 -9.84
N LYS A 146 3.88 25.52 -10.01
CA LYS A 146 4.54 26.52 -9.19
C LYS A 146 4.05 27.91 -9.59
N GLY A 147 3.36 28.60 -8.68
CA GLY A 147 2.90 29.99 -8.88
C GLY A 147 1.40 30.18 -9.07
N VAL A 148 0.61 29.11 -9.08
CA VAL A 148 -0.86 29.20 -9.09
C VAL A 148 -1.33 29.44 -7.65
N ARG A 149 -1.89 30.62 -7.39
CA ARG A 149 -2.45 31.04 -6.10
C ARG A 149 -3.89 30.58 -5.95
#